data_AF-A0A5B0G2A5-F1
#
_entry.id   AF-A0A5B0G2A5-F1
#
_cell.length_a   1.000
_cell.length_b   1.000
_cell.length_c   1.000
_cell.angle_alpha   90.00
_cell.angle_beta   90.00
_cell.angle_gamma   90.00
#
_symmetry.space_group_name_H-M   'P 1'
#
loop_
_entity.id
_entity.type
_entity.pdbx_description
1 polymer ?
#
loop_
_entity_poly.entity_id
_entity_poly.type
_entity_poly.pdbx_seq_one_letter_code
_entity_poly.pdbx_strand_id
1 'polypeptide(L)'
;RHLAEKQQIEESDSRVLFENAQPVPDMFRQLLTDTLDHVAKFTEPLRATLKLQCEIGRLLPWYRANDVVPFTEAYVRLMGNPFWLDIEREPFIERYRKRFDPDVLIDLQRYQAERPGNGPIALDMAVYQFGKRLLDRMRDGQIALRFRRADGKVIGVRERMGWHHTYLRIDELEEHIRSTTPTKVSDTTPLPLAVGVLQPWEFLFVQPKRSLAEERNDGLCDVTRFMAVSRPDPRFIGIGLGYDKAVPSLFEKYGETAEDRALKIEPHMLRHLQNTELFRLGVADTIISKRFNRRSVAQSYEYDHRSLAEDLDQIEIPQDIEVMLGEKASTVARLIKGGKANGPIVDAFRRIQAIEGDAAAYEYLRAEADGFHATPYGHCLNSFTVDPCPKHLECFADCRHLSATDLPENRQNLIQLEGKFKLALETIKARPSTSTGWRNQLDHAETRLAGVQKLLATPSGKRPFPDGVDLSLPRQRGVLDD
;
A
#
# COMPACT_ATOMS: atom_id res chain seq x y z
N ARG A 1 7.88 15.73 11.68
CA ARG A 1 7.73 14.88 12.89
C ARG A 1 6.70 13.81 12.57
N HIS A 2 6.90 12.57 12.96
CA HIS A 2 5.88 11.52 12.85
C HIS A 2 5.72 10.81 14.20
N LEU A 3 4.58 10.13 14.37
CA LEU A 3 4.29 9.38 15.59
C LEU A 3 4.42 7.89 15.30
N ALA A 4 5.34 7.21 15.99
CA ALA A 4 5.52 5.76 15.86
C ALA A 4 4.50 5.03 16.74
N GLU A 5 3.67 4.17 16.13
CA GLU A 5 2.41 3.70 16.70
C GLU A 5 2.51 2.48 17.65
N LYS A 6 3.69 1.89 17.84
CA LYS A 6 3.81 0.51 18.38
C LYS A 6 4.83 0.36 19.49
N GLN A 7 4.68 1.13 20.56
CA GLN A 7 5.37 0.84 21.82
C GLN A 7 4.33 0.67 22.93
N GLN A 8 4.32 -0.53 23.53
CA GLN A 8 3.58 -0.85 24.73
C GLN A 8 4.52 -0.61 25.90
N ILE A 9 4.12 0.22 26.85
CA ILE A 9 4.89 0.46 28.08
C ILE A 9 4.54 -0.68 29.04
N GLU A 10 5.52 -1.23 29.78
CA GLU A 10 5.31 -2.37 30.70
C GLU A 10 4.18 -2.14 31.72
N GLU A 11 3.88 -0.88 32.03
CA GLU A 11 2.88 -0.47 33.04
C GLU A 11 1.52 -0.04 32.45
N SER A 12 1.29 -0.19 31.14
CA SER A 12 0.06 0.28 30.48
C SER A 12 -0.41 -0.66 29.36
N ASP A 13 -1.68 -1.08 29.43
CA ASP A 13 -2.40 -1.77 28.35
C ASP A 13 -2.68 -0.87 27.12
N SER A 14 -2.38 0.43 27.22
CA SER A 14 -2.62 1.41 26.16
C SER A 14 -1.40 1.61 25.28
N ARG A 15 -1.59 1.60 23.95
CA ARG A 15 -0.55 1.98 22.98
C ARG A 15 -0.28 3.47 23.08
N VAL A 16 0.97 3.84 23.36
CA VAL A 16 1.39 5.24 23.47
C VAL A 16 2.15 5.64 22.21
N LEU A 17 1.86 6.83 21.68
CA LEU A 17 2.54 7.38 20.51
C LEU A 17 3.85 8.07 20.94
N PHE A 18 4.95 7.70 20.30
CA PHE A 18 6.26 8.32 20.51
C PHE A 18 6.61 9.20 19.32
N GLU A 19 7.07 10.42 19.60
CA GLU A 19 7.58 11.32 18.59
C GLU A 19 8.89 10.79 18.01
N ASN A 20 8.98 10.78 16.69
CA ASN A 20 10.20 10.39 15.98
C ASN A 20 10.41 11.24 14.72
N ALA A 21 11.64 11.24 14.24
CA ALA A 21 12.05 11.94 13.03
C ALA A 21 12.55 10.93 11.99
N GLN A 22 12.26 11.21 10.72
CA GLN A 22 12.81 10.45 9.61
C GLN A 22 13.70 11.39 8.80
N PRO A 23 14.97 11.04 8.58
CA PRO A 23 15.84 11.84 7.72
C PRO A 23 15.34 11.79 6.28
N VAL A 24 15.22 12.96 5.66
CA VAL A 24 14.86 13.15 4.26
C VAL A 24 16.14 13.52 3.51
N PRO A 25 16.50 12.81 2.42
CA PRO A 25 17.62 13.20 1.56
C PRO A 25 17.44 14.62 1.02
N ASP A 26 18.52 15.39 0.95
CA ASP A 26 18.45 16.82 0.58
C ASP A 26 17.81 17.05 -0.79
N MET A 27 17.97 16.13 -1.74
CA MET A 27 17.33 16.22 -3.05
C MET A 27 15.79 16.27 -3.00
N PHE A 28 15.16 15.74 -1.94
CA PHE A 28 13.71 15.77 -1.73
C PHE A 28 13.25 16.87 -0.79
N ARG A 29 14.18 17.59 -0.15
CA ARG A 29 13.87 18.60 0.88
C ARG A 29 12.93 19.67 0.34
N GLN A 30 13.27 20.26 -0.81
CA GLN A 30 12.48 21.34 -1.40
C GLN A 30 11.08 20.86 -1.78
N LEU A 31 11.00 19.76 -2.53
CA LEU A 31 9.74 19.16 -2.96
C LEU A 31 8.81 18.85 -1.78
N LEU A 32 9.32 18.22 -0.72
CA LEU A 32 8.53 17.93 0.47
C LEU A 32 8.12 19.20 1.20
N THR A 33 9.03 20.17 1.37
CA THR A 33 8.72 21.42 2.07
C THR A 33 7.60 22.16 1.33
N ASP A 34 7.74 22.36 0.01
CA ASP A 34 6.74 23.03 -0.82
C ASP A 34 5.39 22.30 -0.78
N THR A 35 5.41 20.97 -0.86
CA THR A 35 4.17 20.16 -0.80
C THR A 35 3.48 20.29 0.55
N LEU A 36 4.23 20.19 1.65
CA LEU A 36 3.67 20.26 2.99
C LEU A 36 3.21 21.67 3.36
N ASP A 37 3.94 22.70 2.94
CA ASP A 37 3.55 24.10 3.10
C ASP A 37 2.27 24.40 2.31
N HIS A 38 2.16 23.87 1.10
CA HIS A 38 0.94 23.98 0.30
C HIS A 38 -0.24 23.29 0.99
N VAL A 39 -0.05 22.06 1.49
CA VAL A 39 -1.10 21.35 2.26
C VAL A 39 -1.50 22.14 3.51
N ALA A 40 -0.54 22.67 4.26
CA ALA A 40 -0.79 23.46 5.45
C ALA A 40 -1.62 24.71 5.11
N LYS A 41 -1.21 25.47 4.09
CA LYS A 41 -1.94 26.65 3.61
C LYS A 41 -3.36 26.31 3.14
N PHE A 42 -3.51 25.26 2.33
CA PHE A 42 -4.79 24.86 1.78
C PHE A 42 -5.78 24.39 2.86
N THR A 43 -5.28 23.69 3.87
CA THR A 43 -6.10 23.14 4.97
C THR A 43 -6.25 24.08 6.16
N GLU A 44 -5.58 25.24 6.16
CA GLU A 44 -5.59 26.20 7.27
C GLU A 44 -6.99 26.60 7.74
N PRO A 45 -7.98 26.89 6.86
CA PRO A 45 -9.32 27.24 7.31
C PRO A 45 -10.01 26.11 8.10
N LEU A 46 -9.77 24.85 7.71
CA LEU A 46 -10.28 23.68 8.43
C LEU A 46 -9.57 23.51 9.78
N ARG A 47 -8.26 23.76 9.84
CA ARG A 47 -7.47 23.72 11.09
C ARG A 47 -7.95 24.77 12.08
N ALA A 48 -8.13 25.99 11.63
CA ALA A 48 -8.64 27.09 12.44
C ALA A 48 -10.04 26.76 13.00
N THR A 49 -10.91 26.20 12.15
CA THR A 49 -12.23 25.71 12.57
C THR A 49 -12.14 24.64 13.64
N LEU A 50 -11.35 23.58 13.40
CA LEU A 50 -11.21 22.45 14.30
C LEU A 50 -10.59 22.87 15.64
N LYS A 51 -9.61 23.78 15.61
CA LYS A 51 -9.00 24.37 16.81
C LYS A 51 -10.03 25.10 17.65
N LEU A 52 -10.82 26.00 17.05
CA LEU A 52 -11.88 26.72 17.75
C LEU A 52 -12.93 25.77 18.35
N GLN A 53 -13.32 24.72 17.62
CA GLN A 53 -14.26 23.72 18.11
C GLN A 53 -13.74 22.99 19.35
N CYS A 54 -12.45 22.68 19.38
CA CYS A 54 -11.83 22.01 20.52
C CYS A 54 -11.64 22.94 21.71
N GLU A 55 -11.23 24.20 21.50
CA GLU A 55 -11.04 25.19 22.56
C GLU A 55 -12.37 25.62 23.21
N ILE A 56 -13.43 25.78 22.41
CA ILE A 56 -14.73 26.28 22.87
C ILE A 56 -15.68 25.12 23.26
N GLY A 57 -15.47 23.92 22.72
CA GLY A 57 -16.34 22.76 22.96
C GLY A 57 -17.67 22.79 22.20
N ARG A 58 -17.77 23.62 21.15
CA ARG A 58 -19.00 23.84 20.37
C ARG A 58 -18.84 23.43 18.91
N LEU A 59 -19.94 23.06 18.24
CA LEU A 59 -19.93 22.64 16.83
C LEU A 59 -19.83 23.84 15.89
N LEU A 60 -20.50 24.95 16.24
CA LEU A 60 -20.53 26.19 15.48
C LEU A 60 -19.86 27.31 16.31
N PRO A 61 -18.53 27.28 16.46
CA PRO A 61 -17.80 28.12 17.43
C PRO A 61 -17.83 29.62 17.08
N TRP A 62 -18.22 29.98 15.85
CA TRP A 62 -18.26 31.37 15.38
C TRP A 62 -19.43 32.20 15.91
N TYR A 63 -20.39 31.56 16.58
CA TYR A 63 -21.61 32.19 17.08
C TYR A 63 -21.77 31.99 18.58
N ARG A 64 -22.55 32.84 19.23
CA ARG A 64 -23.07 32.60 20.58
C ARG A 64 -24.22 31.60 20.53
N ALA A 65 -24.52 30.97 21.67
CA ALA A 65 -25.55 29.93 21.75
C ALA A 65 -26.95 30.44 21.38
N ASN A 66 -27.25 31.68 21.77
CA ASN A 66 -28.53 32.32 21.54
C ASN A 66 -28.60 33.13 20.23
N ASP A 67 -27.56 33.12 19.40
CA ASP A 67 -27.57 33.83 18.13
C ASP A 67 -28.65 33.25 17.21
N VAL A 68 -29.31 34.14 16.48
CA VAL A 68 -30.33 33.82 15.48
C VAL A 68 -29.72 34.13 14.12
N VAL A 69 -29.39 33.09 13.36
CA VAL A 69 -28.62 33.21 12.10
C VAL A 69 -29.48 32.89 10.88
N PRO A 70 -29.22 33.52 9.71
CA PRO A 70 -29.93 33.19 8.49
C PRO A 70 -29.85 31.70 8.15
N PHE A 71 -30.97 31.13 7.70
CA PHE A 71 -31.04 29.72 7.31
C PHE A 71 -30.05 29.36 6.19
N THR A 72 -29.87 30.25 5.21
CA THR A 72 -28.92 30.07 4.12
C THR A 72 -27.47 30.05 4.61
N GLU A 73 -27.13 30.88 5.59
CA GLU A 73 -25.80 30.86 6.21
C GLU A 73 -25.56 29.57 7.00
N ALA A 74 -26.54 29.14 7.80
CA ALA A 74 -26.47 27.87 8.52
C ALA A 74 -26.32 26.68 7.55
N TYR A 75 -27.05 26.69 6.43
CA TYR A 75 -26.94 25.66 5.40
C TYR A 75 -25.51 25.50 4.87
N VAL A 76 -24.85 26.61 4.50
CA VAL A 76 -23.47 26.57 3.97
C VAL A 76 -22.52 25.96 5.00
N ARG A 77 -22.62 26.37 6.27
CA ARG A 77 -21.75 25.84 7.34
C ARG A 77 -21.95 24.34 7.60
N LEU A 78 -23.19 23.86 7.46
CA LEU A 78 -23.56 22.47 7.74
C LEU A 78 -23.29 21.53 6.58
N MET A 79 -23.52 22.00 5.35
CA MET A 79 -23.48 21.17 4.15
C MET A 79 -22.19 21.36 3.37
N GLY A 80 -21.46 22.44 3.62
CA GLY A 80 -20.25 22.80 2.90
C GLY A 80 -20.54 23.28 1.48
N ASN A 81 -21.77 23.22 0.99
CA ASN A 81 -22.11 23.71 -0.34
C ASN A 81 -22.16 25.26 -0.31
N PRO A 82 -21.26 25.98 -1.01
CA PRO A 82 -21.25 27.44 -1.01
C PRO A 82 -22.40 28.03 -1.83
N PHE A 83 -23.03 27.27 -2.73
CA PHE A 83 -24.10 27.75 -3.61
C PHE A 83 -25.45 27.65 -2.91
N TRP A 84 -25.94 28.78 -2.40
CA TRP A 84 -27.27 28.85 -1.80
C TRP A 84 -28.29 29.60 -2.68
N LEU A 85 -27.83 30.40 -3.62
CA LEU A 85 -28.61 30.92 -4.74
C LEU A 85 -28.49 29.98 -5.95
N ASP A 86 -29.55 29.99 -6.77
CA ASP A 86 -29.54 29.37 -8.10
C ASP A 86 -28.80 30.29 -9.08
N ILE A 87 -27.50 30.03 -9.24
CA ILE A 87 -26.58 30.82 -10.07
C ILE A 87 -25.70 29.89 -10.91
N GLU A 88 -25.11 30.42 -11.97
CA GLU A 88 -24.09 29.74 -12.76
C GLU A 88 -22.88 29.40 -11.86
N ARG A 89 -22.48 28.13 -11.85
CA ARG A 89 -21.51 27.59 -10.87
C ARG A 89 -20.13 27.42 -11.48
N GLU A 90 -20.08 27.09 -12.75
CA GLU A 90 -18.90 26.72 -13.52
C GLU A 90 -17.77 27.75 -13.41
N PRO A 91 -18.01 29.08 -13.51
CA PRO A 91 -16.94 30.07 -13.35
C PRO A 91 -16.24 30.02 -11.99
N PHE A 92 -16.99 29.72 -10.92
CA PHE A 92 -16.42 29.60 -9.57
C PHE A 92 -15.71 28.27 -9.39
N ILE A 93 -16.30 27.17 -9.89
CA ILE A 93 -15.73 25.83 -9.81
C ILE A 93 -14.39 25.77 -10.53
N GLU A 94 -14.32 26.24 -11.77
CA GLU A 94 -13.07 26.24 -12.55
C GLU A 94 -12.01 27.13 -11.91
N ARG A 95 -12.38 28.33 -11.46
CA ARG A 95 -11.44 29.26 -10.81
C ARG A 95 -10.89 28.68 -9.51
N TYR A 96 -11.74 28.04 -8.70
CA TYR A 96 -11.31 27.35 -7.49
C TYR A 96 -10.38 26.18 -7.83
N ARG A 97 -10.77 25.28 -8.73
CA ARG A 97 -10.01 24.05 -9.04
C ARG A 97 -8.64 24.29 -9.68
N LYS A 98 -8.40 25.46 -10.28
CA LYS A 98 -7.06 25.80 -10.84
C LYS A 98 -5.95 25.84 -9.80
N ARG A 99 -6.25 26.30 -8.58
CA ARG A 99 -5.25 26.52 -7.53
C ARG A 99 -5.72 26.13 -6.13
N PHE A 100 -6.95 25.63 -6.03
CA PHE A 100 -7.63 25.36 -4.77
C PHE A 100 -7.62 26.57 -3.82
N ASP A 101 -7.80 27.77 -4.38
CA ASP A 101 -7.67 29.04 -3.67
C ASP A 101 -8.93 29.38 -2.85
N PRO A 102 -8.87 29.41 -1.50
CA PRO A 102 -10.02 29.70 -0.66
C PRO A 102 -10.64 31.09 -0.90
N ASP A 103 -9.89 32.05 -1.45
CA ASP A 103 -10.40 33.40 -1.73
C ASP A 103 -11.56 33.38 -2.75
N VAL A 104 -11.61 32.37 -3.62
CA VAL A 104 -12.73 32.16 -4.56
C VAL A 104 -14.04 31.89 -3.82
N LEU A 105 -13.98 31.20 -2.67
CA LEU A 105 -15.15 30.90 -1.85
C LEU A 105 -15.66 32.14 -1.12
N ILE A 106 -14.75 33.00 -0.66
CA ILE A 106 -15.07 34.30 -0.05
C ILE A 106 -15.75 35.21 -1.08
N ASP A 107 -15.20 35.29 -2.29
CA ASP A 107 -15.79 36.02 -3.41
C ASP A 107 -17.20 35.53 -3.75
N LEU A 108 -17.40 34.22 -3.82
CA LEU A 108 -18.69 33.60 -4.10
C LEU A 108 -19.73 33.94 -3.02
N GLN A 109 -19.31 33.95 -1.76
CA GLN A 109 -20.18 34.35 -0.65
C GLN A 109 -20.58 35.83 -0.75
N ARG A 110 -19.63 36.71 -1.06
CA ARG A 110 -19.90 38.14 -1.28
C ARG A 110 -20.85 38.35 -2.47
N TYR A 111 -20.56 37.71 -3.60
CA TYR A 111 -21.40 37.76 -4.80
C TYR A 111 -22.86 37.38 -4.51
N GLN A 112 -23.09 36.30 -3.78
CA GLN A 112 -24.44 35.87 -3.42
C GLN A 112 -25.08 36.76 -2.35
N ALA A 113 -24.31 37.40 -1.46
CA ALA A 113 -24.85 38.29 -0.43
C ALA A 113 -25.31 39.66 -1.00
N GLU A 114 -24.66 40.14 -2.07
CA GLU A 114 -24.97 41.43 -2.70
C GLU A 114 -26.13 41.34 -3.73
N ARG A 115 -26.33 40.17 -4.35
CA ARG A 115 -27.35 39.94 -5.39
C ARG A 115 -28.82 40.13 -4.95
N PRO A 116 -29.25 39.78 -3.71
CA PRO A 116 -30.61 40.00 -3.21
C PRO A 116 -31.10 41.45 -3.29
N GLY A 117 -30.21 42.44 -3.40
CA GLY A 117 -30.58 43.85 -3.58
C GLY A 117 -31.10 44.21 -4.97
N ASN A 118 -30.87 43.37 -5.99
CA ASN A 118 -31.02 43.73 -7.41
C ASN A 118 -31.99 42.85 -8.24
N GLY A 119 -32.70 41.88 -7.64
CA GLY A 119 -33.66 41.02 -8.37
C GLY A 119 -34.36 39.94 -7.54
N PRO A 120 -35.27 39.14 -8.16
CA PRO A 120 -35.95 38.05 -7.48
C PRO A 120 -34.97 36.97 -7.01
N ILE A 121 -35.10 36.54 -5.75
CA ILE A 121 -34.22 35.55 -5.11
C ILE A 121 -34.68 34.13 -5.47
N ALA A 122 -33.93 33.45 -6.33
CA ALA A 122 -34.06 32.03 -6.57
C ALA A 122 -33.04 31.27 -5.70
N LEU A 123 -33.54 30.40 -4.82
CA LEU A 123 -32.67 29.54 -4.00
C LEU A 123 -32.29 28.29 -4.77
N ASP A 124 -31.10 27.80 -4.48
CA ASP A 124 -30.66 26.51 -4.98
C ASP A 124 -31.63 25.40 -4.52
N MET A 125 -31.91 24.45 -5.41
CA MET A 125 -32.85 23.37 -5.13
C MET A 125 -32.41 22.52 -3.92
N ALA A 126 -31.10 22.34 -3.70
CA ALA A 126 -30.60 21.58 -2.55
C ALA A 126 -30.85 22.32 -1.23
N VAL A 127 -30.79 23.66 -1.22
CA VAL A 127 -31.16 24.49 -0.06
C VAL A 127 -32.66 24.35 0.22
N TYR A 128 -33.49 24.48 -0.81
CA TYR A 128 -34.93 24.33 -0.68
C TYR A 128 -35.32 22.95 -0.12
N GLN A 129 -34.74 21.87 -0.66
CA GLN A 129 -34.99 20.51 -0.20
C GLN A 129 -34.49 20.28 1.24
N PHE A 130 -33.36 20.88 1.62
CA PHE A 130 -32.87 20.81 2.99
C PHE A 130 -33.85 21.49 3.96
N GLY A 131 -34.28 22.71 3.64
CA GLY A 131 -35.24 23.46 4.46
C GLY A 131 -36.57 22.73 4.58
N LYS A 132 -37.11 22.24 3.45
CA LYS A 132 -38.36 21.46 3.42
C LYS A 132 -38.29 20.23 4.32
N ARG A 133 -37.21 19.43 4.22
CA ARG A 133 -37.03 18.25 5.07
C ARG A 133 -36.96 18.60 6.55
N LEU A 134 -36.29 19.69 6.91
CA LEU A 134 -36.29 20.17 8.30
C LEU A 134 -37.70 20.57 8.76
N LEU A 135 -38.44 21.33 7.95
CA LEU A 135 -39.79 21.76 8.27
C LEU A 135 -40.75 20.57 8.44
N ASP A 136 -40.66 19.57 7.59
CA ASP A 136 -41.49 18.35 7.70
C ASP A 136 -41.19 17.63 9.02
N ARG A 137 -39.92 17.47 9.40
CA ARG A 137 -39.54 16.92 10.72
C ARG A 137 -40.03 17.77 11.90
N MET A 138 -40.06 19.09 11.77
CA MET A 138 -40.60 19.99 12.79
C MET A 138 -42.12 19.83 12.93
N ARG A 139 -42.85 19.69 11.80
CA ARG A 139 -44.29 19.46 11.77
C ARG A 139 -44.67 18.16 12.45
N ASP A 140 -43.87 17.12 12.22
CA ASP A 140 -44.08 15.78 12.79
C ASP A 140 -43.60 15.69 14.25
N GLY A 141 -43.08 16.78 14.83
CA GLY A 141 -42.59 16.80 16.21
C GLY A 141 -41.32 15.97 16.44
N GLN A 142 -40.62 15.59 15.37
CA GLN A 142 -39.44 14.71 15.45
C GLN A 142 -38.17 15.43 15.92
N ILE A 143 -38.15 16.76 15.85
CA ILE A 143 -36.99 17.58 16.24
C ILE A 143 -37.44 18.82 17.02
N ALA A 144 -36.59 19.30 17.93
CA ALA A 144 -36.84 20.48 18.75
C ALA A 144 -36.54 21.82 18.04
N LEU A 145 -35.70 21.80 17.00
CA LEU A 145 -35.30 22.97 16.21
C LEU A 145 -36.53 23.73 15.65
N ARG A 146 -36.48 25.06 15.64
CA ARG A 146 -37.55 25.90 15.06
C ARG A 146 -37.03 26.98 14.11
N PHE A 147 -37.76 27.20 13.03
CA PHE A 147 -37.56 28.38 12.18
C PHE A 147 -38.06 29.64 12.89
N ARG A 148 -37.31 30.73 12.72
CA ARG A 148 -37.54 32.02 13.37
C ARG A 148 -37.50 33.15 12.36
N ARG A 149 -38.11 34.28 12.72
CA ARG A 149 -37.92 35.57 12.06
C ARG A 149 -36.62 36.21 12.55
N ALA A 150 -36.21 37.31 11.92
CA ALA A 150 -34.99 38.04 12.28
C ALA A 150 -35.01 38.56 13.74
N ASP A 151 -36.20 38.84 14.29
CA ASP A 151 -36.41 39.24 15.69
C ASP A 151 -36.32 38.07 16.69
N GLY A 152 -36.07 36.84 16.21
CA GLY A 152 -36.02 35.63 17.01
C GLY A 152 -37.37 34.99 17.29
N LYS A 153 -38.49 35.58 16.87
CA LYS A 153 -39.84 35.00 17.07
C LYS A 153 -40.00 33.72 16.26
N VAL A 154 -40.50 32.66 16.90
CA VAL A 154 -40.78 31.37 16.26
C VAL A 154 -41.86 31.54 15.20
N ILE A 155 -41.60 30.98 14.02
CA ILE A 155 -42.56 30.87 12.92
C ILE A 155 -43.35 29.58 13.11
N GLY A 156 -44.68 29.64 12.99
CA GLY A 156 -45.50 28.44 13.10
C GLY A 156 -45.20 27.42 12.00
N VAL A 157 -45.20 26.12 12.31
CA VAL A 157 -44.84 25.07 11.33
C VAL A 157 -45.81 24.97 10.13
N ARG A 158 -47.01 25.56 10.24
CA ARG A 158 -48.01 25.66 9.16
C ARG A 158 -48.06 27.07 8.52
N GLU A 159 -47.28 28.02 9.04
CA GLU A 159 -47.22 29.38 8.53
C GLU A 159 -46.41 29.42 7.22
N ARG A 160 -46.82 30.29 6.29
CA ARG A 160 -46.07 30.49 5.05
C ARG A 160 -44.78 31.24 5.35
N MET A 161 -43.65 30.72 4.89
CA MET A 161 -42.34 31.33 5.09
C MET A 161 -41.56 31.40 3.78
N GLY A 162 -40.78 32.47 3.61
CA GLY A 162 -39.75 32.57 2.59
C GLY A 162 -38.42 32.14 3.17
N TRP A 163 -37.79 31.09 2.63
CA TRP A 163 -36.54 30.52 3.14
C TRP A 163 -35.36 31.50 3.25
N HIS A 164 -35.35 32.57 2.45
CA HIS A 164 -34.35 33.64 2.53
C HIS A 164 -34.60 34.64 3.68
N HIS A 165 -35.75 34.54 4.34
CA HIS A 165 -36.14 35.33 5.52
C HIS A 165 -36.39 34.46 6.76
N THR A 166 -35.93 33.20 6.73
CA THR A 166 -35.97 32.31 7.88
C THR A 166 -34.62 32.25 8.56
N TYR A 167 -34.66 32.12 9.88
CA TYR A 167 -33.50 32.08 10.76
C TYR A 167 -33.57 30.86 11.67
N LEU A 168 -32.42 30.44 12.20
CA LEU A 168 -32.29 29.34 13.16
C LEU A 168 -31.53 29.81 14.39
N ARG A 169 -31.90 29.29 15.56
CA ARG A 169 -31.14 29.53 16.79
C ARG A 169 -30.01 28.50 16.89
N ILE A 170 -28.80 28.95 17.26
CA ILE A 170 -27.60 28.13 17.16
C ILE A 170 -27.61 26.95 18.14
N ASP A 171 -27.97 27.15 19.40
CA ASP A 171 -28.07 26.08 20.40
C ASP A 171 -28.97 24.92 19.96
N GLU A 172 -30.17 25.22 19.46
CA GLU A 172 -31.13 24.25 18.93
C GLU A 172 -30.55 23.50 17.72
N LEU A 173 -29.78 24.21 16.88
CA LEU A 173 -29.16 23.65 15.70
C LEU A 173 -28.01 22.70 16.08
N GLU A 174 -27.16 23.08 17.04
CA GLU A 174 -26.10 22.23 17.57
C GLU A 174 -26.67 20.95 18.20
N GLU A 175 -27.73 21.07 19.00
CA GLU A 175 -28.42 19.94 19.61
C GLU A 175 -29.06 19.01 18.56
N HIS A 176 -29.67 19.59 17.52
CA HIS A 176 -30.18 18.84 16.39
C HIS A 176 -29.10 18.02 15.67
N ILE A 177 -27.91 18.60 15.46
CA ILE A 177 -26.79 17.92 14.79
C ILE A 177 -26.28 16.77 15.64
N ARG A 178 -26.06 17.00 16.95
CA ARG A 178 -25.58 15.96 17.86
C ARG A 178 -26.54 14.78 17.94
N SER A 179 -27.85 15.05 17.97
CA SER A 179 -28.88 14.00 18.09
C SER A 179 -29.16 13.26 16.79
N THR A 180 -29.12 13.93 15.63
CA THR A 180 -29.61 13.34 14.37
C THR A 180 -28.53 13.06 13.35
N THR A 181 -27.39 13.75 13.43
CA THR A 181 -26.29 13.62 12.46
C THR A 181 -24.92 13.56 13.15
N PRO A 182 -24.70 12.64 14.11
CA PRO A 182 -23.43 12.56 14.85
C PRO A 182 -22.22 12.31 13.93
N THR A 183 -22.43 11.70 12.77
CA THR A 183 -21.40 11.47 11.75
C THR A 183 -20.85 12.75 11.10
N LYS A 184 -21.50 13.90 11.29
CA LYS A 184 -21.00 15.23 10.87
C LYS A 184 -20.25 15.98 11.97
N VAL A 185 -20.20 15.46 13.19
CA VAL A 185 -19.42 16.08 14.27
C VAL A 185 -17.93 15.89 13.96
N SER A 186 -17.16 16.98 14.10
CA SER A 186 -15.72 16.97 13.86
C SER A 186 -14.97 16.00 14.78
N ASP A 187 -13.80 15.55 14.35
CA ASP A 187 -12.95 14.69 15.15
C ASP A 187 -12.16 15.53 16.16
N THR A 188 -12.75 15.82 17.32
CA THR A 188 -12.16 16.71 18.35
C THR A 188 -11.36 16.01 19.43
N THR A 189 -11.27 14.67 19.40
CA THR A 189 -10.57 13.90 20.43
C THR A 189 -9.04 14.01 20.28
N PRO A 190 -8.31 14.57 21.27
CA PRO A 190 -6.86 14.60 21.27
C PRO A 190 -6.29 13.19 21.37
N LEU A 191 -5.08 12.99 20.83
CA LEU A 191 -4.37 11.72 20.96
C LEU A 191 -3.33 11.78 22.09
N PRO A 192 -3.33 10.79 23.00
CA PRO A 192 -2.32 10.73 24.05
C PRO A 192 -0.93 10.43 23.47
N LEU A 193 0.06 11.21 23.90
CA LEU A 193 1.48 10.98 23.63
C LEU A 193 2.16 10.49 24.92
N ALA A 194 3.40 10.02 24.81
CA ALA A 194 4.22 9.70 25.99
C ALA A 194 4.39 10.91 26.93
N VAL A 195 4.46 12.11 26.35
CA VAL A 195 4.45 13.38 27.07
C VAL A 195 3.43 14.30 26.40
N GLY A 196 2.35 14.63 27.11
CA GLY A 196 1.29 15.52 26.61
C GLY A 196 0.30 14.85 25.66
N VAL A 197 -0.30 15.65 24.79
CA VAL A 197 -1.31 15.21 23.81
C VAL A 197 -1.04 15.87 22.47
N LEU A 198 -1.35 15.17 21.37
CA LEU A 198 -1.44 15.75 20.04
C LEU A 198 -2.87 16.19 19.79
N GLN A 199 -3.06 17.47 19.50
CA GLN A 199 -4.36 18.03 19.19
C GLN A 199 -4.81 17.66 17.77
N PRO A 200 -6.12 17.50 17.52
CA PRO A 200 -6.62 17.06 16.22
C PRO A 200 -6.24 17.97 15.04
N TRP A 201 -6.14 19.28 15.27
CA TRP A 201 -5.78 20.26 14.23
C TRP A 201 -4.27 20.32 13.93
N GLU A 202 -3.44 19.63 14.71
CA GLU A 202 -1.98 19.55 14.52
C GLU A 202 -1.59 18.42 13.55
N PHE A 203 -2.56 17.63 13.08
CA PHE A 203 -2.33 16.54 12.13
C PHE A 203 -1.78 17.03 10.81
N LEU A 204 -0.88 16.26 10.18
CA LEU A 204 -0.34 16.63 8.86
C LEU A 204 -1.44 16.87 7.82
N PHE A 205 -2.52 16.09 7.88
CA PHE A 205 -3.68 16.22 7.02
C PHE A 205 -4.96 16.37 7.85
N VAL A 206 -5.80 17.32 7.45
CA VAL A 206 -7.21 17.43 7.87
C VAL A 206 -8.06 17.58 6.62
N GLN A 207 -9.31 17.14 6.67
CA GLN A 207 -10.20 17.18 5.52
C GLN A 207 -11.64 17.49 5.91
N PRO A 208 -12.47 17.99 4.97
CA PRO A 208 -13.90 18.08 5.16
C PRO A 208 -14.50 16.70 5.47
N LYS A 209 -15.34 16.63 6.50
CA LYS A 209 -16.08 15.42 6.87
C LYS A 209 -17.48 15.46 6.25
N ARG A 210 -17.79 14.49 5.38
CA ARG A 210 -19.10 14.38 4.71
C ARG A 210 -19.42 15.60 3.83
N SER A 211 -18.46 16.04 3.01
CA SER A 211 -18.66 17.12 2.03
C SER A 211 -19.38 16.59 0.78
N LEU A 212 -20.62 16.13 0.96
CA LEU A 212 -21.37 15.39 -0.08
C LEU A 212 -21.49 16.12 -1.43
N ALA A 213 -21.50 17.45 -1.43
CA ALA A 213 -21.51 18.23 -2.66
C ALA A 213 -20.25 17.98 -3.51
N GLU A 214 -19.07 17.99 -2.88
CA GLU A 214 -17.79 17.71 -3.52
C GLU A 214 -17.58 16.21 -3.75
N GLU A 215 -17.95 15.36 -2.79
CA GLU A 215 -17.75 13.91 -2.87
C GLU A 215 -18.60 13.21 -3.96
N ARG A 216 -19.79 13.74 -4.28
CA ARG A 216 -20.77 13.04 -5.14
C ARG A 216 -21.27 13.83 -6.34
N ASN A 217 -21.29 15.16 -6.25
CA ASN A 217 -22.02 16.00 -7.21
C ASN A 217 -21.08 16.93 -8.01
N ASP A 218 -19.78 16.65 -7.99
CA ASP A 218 -18.75 17.49 -8.62
C ASP A 218 -18.80 18.98 -8.19
N GLY A 219 -19.35 19.24 -7.00
CA GLY A 219 -19.50 20.57 -6.44
C GLY A 219 -18.25 21.05 -5.68
N LEU A 220 -18.41 22.16 -4.97
CA LEU A 220 -17.38 22.70 -4.07
C LEU A 220 -17.74 22.43 -2.61
N CYS A 221 -16.71 22.29 -1.78
CA CYS A 221 -16.82 22.42 -0.34
C CYS A 221 -16.22 23.77 0.11
N ASP A 222 -17.01 24.59 0.79
CA ASP A 222 -16.55 25.84 1.38
C ASP A 222 -15.74 25.58 2.66
N VAL A 223 -14.46 25.25 2.47
CA VAL A 223 -13.53 24.97 3.57
C VAL A 223 -13.38 26.14 4.54
N THR A 224 -13.75 27.37 4.15
CA THR A 224 -13.66 28.56 5.00
C THR A 224 -14.81 28.71 5.99
N ARG A 225 -15.93 28.02 5.75
CA ARG A 225 -17.16 28.13 6.55
C ARG A 225 -17.68 26.78 7.05
N PHE A 226 -17.14 25.67 6.55
CA PHE A 226 -17.63 24.34 6.86
C PHE A 226 -17.28 23.89 8.28
N MET A 227 -18.28 23.40 9.01
CA MET A 227 -18.09 23.00 10.41
C MET A 227 -17.49 21.61 10.60
N ALA A 228 -17.63 20.71 9.63
CA ALA A 228 -17.36 19.29 9.86
C ALA A 228 -15.96 18.93 9.36
N VAL A 229 -15.02 18.70 10.29
CA VAL A 229 -13.61 18.43 9.98
C VAL A 229 -13.23 17.05 10.50
N SER A 230 -12.64 16.21 9.65
CA SER A 230 -12.13 14.90 10.03
C SER A 230 -10.63 14.80 9.85
N ARG A 231 -10.06 13.80 10.52
CA ARG A 231 -8.69 13.35 10.30
C ARG A 231 -8.72 12.13 9.39
N PRO A 232 -7.86 12.06 8.36
CA PRO A 232 -7.72 10.85 7.56
C PRO A 232 -7.42 9.63 8.44
N ASP A 233 -8.15 8.54 8.20
CA ASP A 233 -7.91 7.25 8.83
C ASP A 233 -7.12 6.33 7.87
N PRO A 234 -6.64 5.16 8.32
CA PRO A 234 -5.96 4.21 7.43
C PRO A 234 -6.81 3.77 6.25
N ARG A 235 -8.15 3.75 6.39
CA ARG A 235 -9.06 3.40 5.30
C ARG A 235 -9.03 4.46 4.21
N PHE A 236 -8.97 5.74 4.55
CA PHE A 236 -8.86 6.84 3.59
C PHE A 236 -7.62 6.69 2.72
N ILE A 237 -6.45 6.46 3.35
CA ILE A 237 -5.20 6.23 2.62
C ILE A 237 -5.31 4.97 1.75
N GLY A 238 -5.90 3.90 2.28
CA GLY A 238 -6.11 2.68 1.52
C GLY A 238 -6.98 2.89 0.28
N ILE A 239 -8.11 3.59 0.40
CA ILE A 239 -8.98 3.91 -0.74
C ILE A 239 -8.20 4.72 -1.79
N GLY A 240 -7.43 5.72 -1.37
CA GLY A 240 -6.57 6.49 -2.27
C GLY A 240 -5.56 5.64 -3.03
N LEU A 241 -5.06 4.56 -2.43
CA LEU A 241 -4.11 3.63 -3.05
C LEU A 241 -4.76 2.49 -3.84
N GLY A 242 -6.10 2.43 -3.90
CA GLY A 242 -6.83 1.43 -4.71
C GLY A 242 -7.24 0.15 -3.97
N TYR A 243 -7.36 0.18 -2.64
CA TYR A 243 -7.90 -0.96 -1.88
C TYR A 243 -9.36 -1.29 -2.20
N ASP A 244 -10.15 -0.28 -2.54
CA ASP A 244 -11.57 -0.43 -2.86
C ASP A 244 -11.77 -0.28 -4.37
N LYS A 245 -12.08 -1.38 -5.05
CA LYS A 245 -12.27 -1.39 -6.51
C LYS A 245 -13.50 -0.61 -6.96
N ALA A 246 -14.42 -0.27 -6.05
CA ALA A 246 -15.60 0.53 -6.37
C ALA A 246 -15.32 2.04 -6.36
N VAL A 247 -14.16 2.47 -5.85
CA VAL A 247 -13.78 3.88 -5.74
C VAL A 247 -12.50 4.14 -6.52
N PRO A 248 -12.49 5.12 -7.44
CA PRO A 248 -11.26 5.44 -8.18
C PRO A 248 -10.13 5.87 -7.24
N SER A 249 -8.97 5.26 -7.43
CA SER A 249 -7.71 5.55 -6.75
C SER A 249 -7.14 6.92 -7.14
N LEU A 250 -6.09 7.35 -6.44
CA LEU A 250 -5.32 8.57 -6.76
C LEU A 250 -4.77 8.51 -8.18
N PHE A 251 -4.27 7.36 -8.61
CA PHE A 251 -3.74 7.16 -9.96
C PHE A 251 -4.83 7.30 -11.01
N GLU A 252 -5.98 6.66 -10.82
CA GLU A 252 -7.11 6.74 -11.76
C GLU A 252 -7.70 8.15 -11.86
N LYS A 253 -7.69 8.92 -10.76
CA LYS A 253 -8.21 10.28 -10.70
C LYS A 253 -7.26 11.32 -11.28
N TYR A 254 -5.97 11.21 -10.96
CA TYR A 254 -4.99 12.28 -11.20
C TYR A 254 -3.90 11.91 -12.20
N GLY A 255 -3.87 10.68 -12.71
CA GLY A 255 -2.91 10.26 -13.73
C GLY A 255 -3.07 11.04 -15.04
N GLU A 256 -1.96 11.56 -15.57
CA GLU A 256 -1.95 12.35 -16.81
C GLU A 256 -2.10 11.45 -18.04
N THR A 257 -1.45 10.29 -18.01
CA THR A 257 -1.48 9.30 -19.11
C THR A 257 -2.35 8.08 -18.78
N ALA A 258 -2.64 7.25 -19.79
CA ALA A 258 -3.36 5.99 -19.59
C ALA A 258 -2.52 5.02 -18.74
N GLU A 259 -1.21 5.06 -18.93
CA GLU A 259 -0.22 4.30 -18.18
C GLU A 259 -0.22 4.72 -16.71
N ASP A 260 -0.21 6.04 -16.42
CA ASP A 260 -0.27 6.55 -15.05
C ASP A 260 -1.55 6.11 -14.33
N ARG A 261 -2.68 6.15 -15.04
CA ARG A 261 -3.98 5.74 -14.49
C ARG A 261 -4.07 4.23 -14.24
N ALA A 262 -3.23 3.43 -14.89
CA ALA A 262 -3.15 1.99 -14.68
C ALA A 262 -2.24 1.61 -13.49
N LEU A 263 -1.47 2.56 -12.93
CA LEU A 263 -0.58 2.32 -11.80
C LEU A 263 -1.35 1.91 -10.54
N LYS A 264 -0.72 1.05 -9.74
CA LYS A 264 -1.26 0.56 -8.46
C LYS A 264 -0.17 0.50 -7.42
N ILE A 265 -0.51 0.87 -6.18
CA ILE A 265 0.38 0.70 -5.04
C ILE A 265 -0.34 -0.05 -3.91
N GLU A 266 0.24 -1.15 -3.45
CA GLU A 266 -0.12 -1.78 -2.18
C GLU A 266 0.72 -1.16 -1.06
N PRO A 267 0.21 -1.01 0.18
CA PRO A 267 0.91 -0.26 1.23
C PRO A 267 2.30 -0.74 1.59
N HIS A 268 2.59 -2.03 1.37
CA HIS A 268 3.89 -2.58 1.68
C HIS A 268 4.89 -2.42 0.53
N MET A 269 4.46 -2.12 -0.70
CA MET A 269 5.38 -2.06 -1.85
C MET A 269 6.45 -0.99 -1.71
N LEU A 270 6.11 0.22 -1.23
CA LEU A 270 7.11 1.27 -0.99
C LEU A 270 8.11 0.87 0.11
N ARG A 271 7.65 0.13 1.12
CA ARG A 271 8.50 -0.37 2.20
C ARG A 271 9.44 -1.48 1.70
N HIS A 272 8.95 -2.38 0.85
CA HIS A 272 9.75 -3.38 0.16
C HIS A 272 10.81 -2.73 -0.72
N LEU A 273 10.41 -1.81 -1.60
CA LEU A 273 11.32 -1.09 -2.48
C LEU A 273 12.44 -0.41 -1.69
N GLN A 274 12.10 0.42 -0.70
CA GLN A 274 13.11 1.10 0.11
C GLN A 274 14.05 0.13 0.83
N ASN A 275 13.54 -1.01 1.30
CA ASN A 275 14.34 -2.01 1.97
C ASN A 275 15.32 -2.70 1.02
N THR A 276 14.84 -3.12 -0.15
CA THR A 276 15.65 -3.68 -1.24
C THR A 276 16.74 -2.70 -1.68
N GLU A 277 16.42 -1.42 -1.87
CA GLU A 277 17.43 -0.40 -2.26
C GLU A 277 18.53 -0.23 -1.20
N LEU A 278 18.19 -0.30 0.09
CA LEU A 278 19.19 -0.19 1.15
C LEU A 278 20.10 -1.41 1.18
N PHE A 279 19.55 -2.60 0.96
CA PHE A 279 20.36 -3.80 0.77
C PHE A 279 21.25 -3.67 -0.47
N ARG A 280 20.74 -3.18 -1.61
CA ARG A 280 21.52 -2.93 -2.84
C ARG A 280 22.73 -2.02 -2.61
N LEU A 281 22.58 -1.03 -1.74
CA LEU A 281 23.65 -0.09 -1.37
C LEU A 281 24.62 -0.64 -0.29
N GLY A 282 24.46 -1.90 0.14
CA GLY A 282 25.31 -2.51 1.17
C GLY A 282 25.14 -1.91 2.56
N VAL A 283 24.01 -1.26 2.84
CA VAL A 283 23.75 -0.67 4.16
C VAL A 283 23.59 -1.78 5.18
N ALA A 284 24.31 -1.68 6.30
CA ALA A 284 24.28 -2.69 7.35
C ALA A 284 22.86 -3.02 7.84
N ASP A 285 22.55 -4.31 7.99
CA ASP A 285 21.23 -4.82 8.36
C ASP A 285 20.67 -4.20 9.64
N THR A 286 21.53 -3.92 10.62
CA THR A 286 21.15 -3.30 11.89
C THR A 286 20.61 -1.88 11.68
N ILE A 287 21.17 -1.15 10.72
CA ILE A 287 20.73 0.19 10.33
C ILE A 287 19.40 0.11 9.55
N ILE A 288 19.27 -0.84 8.62
CA ILE A 288 18.01 -1.09 7.90
C ILE A 288 16.89 -1.44 8.88
N SER A 289 17.18 -2.37 9.80
CA SER A 289 16.23 -2.83 10.82
C SER A 289 15.80 -1.69 11.73
N LYS A 290 16.75 -0.86 12.18
CA LYS A 290 16.47 0.34 12.98
C LYS A 290 15.64 1.36 12.21
N ARG A 291 15.96 1.64 10.94
CA ARG A 291 15.23 2.59 10.08
C ARG A 291 13.75 2.23 9.95
N PHE A 292 13.46 0.93 9.89
CA PHE A 292 12.10 0.43 9.76
C PHE A 292 11.45 0.09 11.11
N ASN A 293 12.08 0.40 12.24
CA ASN A 293 11.62 0.07 13.60
C ASN A 293 11.29 -1.43 13.78
N ARG A 294 12.14 -2.30 13.24
CA ARG A 294 12.01 -3.77 13.37
C ARG A 294 12.67 -4.26 14.66
N ARG A 295 12.12 -5.34 15.23
CA ARG A 295 12.65 -5.94 16.47
C ARG A 295 13.85 -6.86 16.21
N SER A 296 13.99 -7.37 15.00
CA SER A 296 15.10 -8.26 14.62
C SER A 296 15.55 -7.99 13.18
N VAL A 297 16.81 -8.35 12.91
CA VAL A 297 17.40 -8.31 11.57
C VAL A 297 16.73 -9.29 10.62
N ALA A 298 16.27 -10.45 11.12
CA ALA A 298 15.56 -11.45 10.31
C ALA A 298 14.30 -10.86 9.62
N GLN A 299 13.57 -9.97 10.30
CA GLN A 299 12.41 -9.28 9.72
C GLN A 299 12.78 -8.35 8.55
N SER A 300 14.06 -8.00 8.37
CA SER A 300 14.49 -7.17 7.23
C SER A 300 14.61 -7.98 5.94
N TYR A 301 14.95 -9.26 6.04
CA TYR A 301 15.08 -10.17 4.89
C TYR A 301 13.73 -10.61 4.32
N GLU A 302 12.63 -10.61 5.10
CA GLU A 302 11.27 -10.82 4.57
C GLU A 302 10.85 -9.77 3.53
N TYR A 303 11.55 -8.64 3.52
CA TYR A 303 11.30 -7.52 2.61
C TYR A 303 12.41 -7.32 1.59
N ASP A 304 13.42 -8.19 1.55
CA ASP A 304 14.50 -8.19 0.55
C ASP A 304 14.07 -9.01 -0.66
N HIS A 305 13.98 -8.36 -1.82
CA HIS A 305 13.56 -8.97 -3.08
C HIS A 305 14.65 -8.87 -4.16
N ARG A 306 15.92 -8.74 -3.77
CA ARG A 306 17.04 -8.82 -4.72
C ARG A 306 17.05 -10.18 -5.41
N SER A 307 17.41 -10.19 -6.68
CA SER A 307 17.66 -11.42 -7.43
C SER A 307 18.91 -12.13 -6.91
N LEU A 308 19.04 -13.45 -7.14
CA LEU A 308 20.26 -14.19 -6.83
C LEU A 308 21.53 -13.55 -7.43
N ALA A 309 21.47 -12.98 -8.63
CA ALA A 309 22.62 -12.30 -9.23
C ALA A 309 23.06 -11.09 -8.39
N GLU A 310 22.11 -10.23 -8.00
CA GLU A 310 22.38 -9.06 -7.15
C GLU A 310 22.86 -9.46 -5.74
N ASP A 311 22.35 -10.57 -5.18
CA ASP A 311 22.79 -11.10 -3.89
C ASP A 311 24.23 -11.64 -3.99
N LEU A 312 24.59 -12.27 -5.11
CA LEU A 312 25.93 -12.79 -5.37
C LEU A 312 26.96 -11.68 -5.59
N ASP A 313 26.64 -10.62 -6.33
CA ASP A 313 27.55 -9.50 -6.59
C ASP A 313 28.01 -8.79 -5.31
N GLN A 314 27.23 -8.86 -4.24
CA GLN A 314 27.60 -8.31 -2.93
C GLN A 314 28.49 -9.23 -2.09
N ILE A 315 28.67 -10.49 -2.52
CA ILE A 315 29.57 -11.42 -1.84
C ILE A 315 30.99 -11.13 -2.32
N GLU A 316 31.74 -10.42 -1.48
CA GLU A 316 33.13 -10.11 -1.77
C GLU A 316 33.98 -11.38 -1.88
N ILE A 317 34.69 -11.52 -2.98
CA ILE A 317 35.80 -12.46 -3.17
C ILE A 317 37.07 -11.60 -3.34
N PRO A 318 38.18 -11.91 -2.64
CA PRO A 318 39.44 -11.20 -2.85
C PRO A 318 39.82 -11.17 -4.33
N GLN A 319 40.27 -10.01 -4.82
CA GLN A 319 40.46 -9.77 -6.26
C GLN A 319 41.51 -10.71 -6.89
N ASP A 320 42.55 -11.06 -6.13
CA ASP A 320 43.56 -12.05 -6.50
C ASP A 320 42.96 -13.46 -6.66
N ILE A 321 42.02 -13.84 -5.80
CA ILE A 321 41.27 -15.10 -5.88
C ILE A 321 40.28 -15.07 -7.05
N GLU A 322 39.59 -13.97 -7.29
CA GLU A 322 38.63 -13.84 -8.39
C GLU A 322 39.32 -13.95 -9.76
N VAL A 323 40.50 -13.33 -9.91
CA VAL A 323 41.35 -13.48 -11.11
C VAL A 323 41.81 -14.92 -11.29
N MET A 324 42.19 -15.60 -10.21
CA MET A 324 42.62 -17.00 -10.25
C MET A 324 41.48 -17.96 -10.65
N LEU A 325 40.27 -17.73 -10.14
CA LEU A 325 39.10 -18.57 -10.35
C LEU A 325 38.48 -18.40 -11.75
N GLY A 326 38.54 -17.19 -12.32
CA GLY A 326 37.77 -16.88 -13.54
C GLY A 326 36.26 -16.80 -13.28
N GLU A 327 35.46 -16.49 -14.31
CA GLU A 327 34.05 -16.09 -14.16
C GLU A 327 33.15 -17.19 -13.56
N LYS A 328 33.23 -18.42 -14.08
CA LYS A 328 32.39 -19.55 -13.62
C LYS A 328 32.73 -19.98 -12.20
N ALA A 329 34.02 -20.19 -11.90
CA ALA A 329 34.42 -20.64 -10.56
C ALA A 329 34.21 -19.54 -9.50
N SER A 330 34.32 -18.26 -9.88
CA SER A 330 33.97 -17.14 -9.00
C SER A 330 32.47 -17.11 -8.67
N THR A 331 31.61 -17.38 -9.65
CA THR A 331 30.16 -17.51 -9.42
C THR A 331 29.84 -18.67 -8.45
N VAL A 332 30.48 -19.83 -8.63
CA VAL A 332 30.31 -20.97 -7.72
C VAL A 332 30.84 -20.64 -6.32
N ALA A 333 31.98 -19.95 -6.22
CA ALA A 333 32.53 -19.50 -4.94
C ALA A 333 31.57 -18.55 -4.20
N ARG A 334 30.97 -17.58 -4.90
CA ARG A 334 29.94 -16.68 -4.34
C ARG A 334 28.72 -17.47 -3.87
N LEU A 335 28.25 -18.44 -4.67
CA LEU A 335 27.14 -19.32 -4.29
C LEU A 335 27.44 -20.16 -3.04
N ILE A 336 28.66 -20.69 -2.91
CA ILE A 336 29.09 -21.47 -1.74
C ILE A 336 29.14 -20.58 -0.49
N LYS A 337 29.77 -19.41 -0.60
CA LYS A 337 29.95 -18.45 0.50
C LYS A 337 28.62 -17.85 0.97
N GLY A 338 27.68 -17.63 0.03
CA GLY A 338 26.31 -17.20 0.32
C GLY A 338 25.39 -18.32 0.82
N GLY A 339 25.87 -19.57 0.91
CA GLY A 339 25.06 -20.72 1.33
C GLY A 339 23.95 -21.10 0.33
N LYS A 340 24.07 -20.66 -0.92
CA LYS A 340 23.09 -20.86 -2.02
C LYS A 340 23.45 -22.03 -2.95
N ALA A 341 24.63 -22.62 -2.83
CA ALA A 341 25.03 -23.85 -3.52
C ALA A 341 25.23 -25.02 -2.54
N ASN A 342 24.89 -26.22 -3.00
CA ASN A 342 25.06 -27.47 -2.25
C ASN A 342 25.32 -28.63 -3.23
N GLY A 343 26.22 -29.57 -2.90
CA GLY A 343 26.53 -30.72 -3.75
C GLY A 343 27.95 -31.26 -3.49
N PRO A 344 28.38 -32.33 -4.19
CA PRO A 344 29.69 -32.96 -3.96
C PRO A 344 30.86 -31.98 -4.02
N ILE A 345 30.85 -31.04 -5.00
CA ILE A 345 31.86 -29.99 -5.13
C ILE A 345 31.85 -29.05 -3.93
N VAL A 346 30.67 -28.68 -3.42
CA VAL A 346 30.54 -27.80 -2.23
C VAL A 346 31.00 -28.50 -0.96
N ASP A 347 30.64 -29.78 -0.81
CA ASP A 347 31.01 -30.59 0.35
C ASP A 347 32.52 -30.87 0.37
N ALA A 348 33.14 -31.07 -0.81
CA ALA A 348 34.58 -31.18 -0.98
C ALA A 348 35.27 -29.83 -0.70
N PHE A 349 34.77 -28.72 -1.27
CA PHE A 349 35.29 -27.38 -1.03
C PHE A 349 35.33 -27.06 0.47
N ARG A 350 34.22 -27.25 1.19
CA ARG A 350 34.15 -26.98 2.64
C ARG A 350 35.08 -27.87 3.45
N ARG A 351 35.25 -29.13 3.04
CA ARG A 351 36.17 -30.08 3.68
C ARG A 351 37.62 -29.66 3.50
N ILE A 352 38.02 -29.33 2.27
CA ILE A 352 39.37 -28.86 1.94
C ILE A 352 39.62 -27.54 2.66
N GLN A 353 38.65 -26.61 2.66
CA GLN A 353 38.74 -25.36 3.40
C GLN A 353 39.00 -25.58 4.90
N ALA A 354 38.32 -26.55 5.51
CA ALA A 354 38.48 -26.86 6.93
C ALA A 354 39.81 -27.55 7.28
N ILE A 355 40.40 -28.32 6.35
CA ILE A 355 41.61 -29.13 6.60
C ILE A 355 42.88 -28.41 6.13
N GLU A 356 42.82 -27.78 4.95
CA GLU A 356 43.97 -27.29 4.19
C GLU A 356 43.93 -25.76 3.96
N GLY A 357 42.83 -25.11 4.32
CA GLY A 357 42.66 -23.65 4.25
C GLY A 357 42.08 -23.13 2.94
N ASP A 358 41.83 -21.82 2.90
CA ASP A 358 41.10 -21.15 1.81
C ASP A 358 41.80 -21.28 0.45
N ALA A 359 43.13 -21.16 0.42
CA ALA A 359 43.90 -21.23 -0.84
C ALA A 359 43.73 -22.58 -1.54
N ALA A 360 43.84 -23.69 -0.80
CA ALA A 360 43.65 -25.04 -1.33
C ALA A 360 42.20 -25.27 -1.79
N ALA A 361 41.22 -24.73 -1.05
CA ALA A 361 39.81 -24.82 -1.42
C ALA A 361 39.49 -24.08 -2.73
N TYR A 362 40.05 -22.89 -2.92
CA TYR A 362 39.88 -22.14 -4.17
C TYR A 362 40.64 -22.76 -5.35
N GLU A 363 41.83 -23.35 -5.15
CA GLU A 363 42.49 -24.13 -6.21
C GLU A 363 41.67 -25.34 -6.65
N TYR A 364 41.12 -26.09 -5.69
CA TYR A 364 40.19 -27.18 -5.98
C TYR A 364 39.00 -26.68 -6.80
N LEU A 365 38.40 -25.55 -6.39
CA LEU A 365 37.25 -24.99 -7.08
C LEU A 365 37.60 -24.55 -8.51
N ARG A 366 38.78 -23.96 -8.72
CA ARG A 366 39.26 -23.59 -10.06
C ARG A 366 39.33 -24.80 -10.99
N ALA A 367 39.76 -25.96 -10.48
CA ALA A 367 39.87 -27.18 -11.26
C ALA A 367 38.51 -27.85 -11.54
N GLU A 368 37.59 -27.81 -10.57
CA GLU A 368 36.32 -28.57 -10.64
C GLU A 368 35.10 -27.75 -11.06
N ALA A 369 35.19 -26.41 -11.07
CA ALA A 369 34.06 -25.54 -11.39
C ALA A 369 33.58 -25.64 -12.85
N ASP A 370 34.35 -26.25 -13.75
CA ASP A 370 33.86 -26.62 -15.09
C ASP A 370 32.73 -27.66 -15.05
N GLY A 371 32.56 -28.37 -13.92
CA GLY A 371 31.39 -29.19 -13.62
C GLY A 371 30.09 -28.40 -13.43
N PHE A 372 30.14 -27.07 -13.26
CA PHE A 372 28.94 -26.26 -13.07
C PHE A 372 28.14 -26.10 -14.37
N HIS A 373 26.94 -26.67 -14.40
CA HIS A 373 26.03 -26.57 -15.53
C HIS A 373 24.73 -25.89 -15.13
N ALA A 374 24.43 -24.77 -15.78
CA ALA A 374 23.10 -24.17 -15.75
C ALA A 374 22.16 -24.99 -16.64
N THR A 375 21.11 -25.55 -16.05
CA THR A 375 20.03 -26.21 -16.79
C THR A 375 18.84 -25.26 -16.90
N PRO A 376 17.91 -25.47 -17.84
CA PRO A 376 16.67 -24.69 -17.95
C PRO A 376 15.74 -24.76 -16.73
N TYR A 377 16.08 -25.56 -15.72
CA TYR A 377 15.25 -25.87 -14.56
C TYR A 377 15.96 -25.64 -13.22
N GLY A 378 17.24 -25.26 -13.24
CA GLY A 378 18.07 -25.09 -12.05
C GLY A 378 19.56 -25.37 -12.31
N HIS A 379 20.37 -25.50 -11.27
CA HIS A 379 21.81 -25.76 -11.41
C HIS A 379 22.19 -27.21 -11.08
N CYS A 380 23.14 -27.77 -11.82
CA CYS A 380 23.82 -29.02 -11.51
C CYS A 380 25.24 -28.73 -11.04
N LEU A 381 25.61 -29.30 -9.89
CA LEU A 381 26.93 -29.14 -9.25
C LEU A 381 27.73 -30.46 -9.25
N ASN A 382 27.47 -31.32 -10.23
CA ASN A 382 28.23 -32.55 -10.43
C ASN A 382 29.34 -32.35 -11.45
N SER A 383 30.51 -32.93 -11.21
CA SER A 383 31.68 -32.77 -12.09
C SER A 383 31.55 -33.68 -13.31
N PHE A 384 31.51 -33.10 -14.51
CA PHE A 384 31.47 -33.82 -15.79
C PHE A 384 32.78 -33.59 -16.55
N THR A 385 33.90 -34.06 -16.00
CA THR A 385 35.21 -33.89 -16.64
C THR A 385 35.43 -34.78 -17.85
N VAL A 386 34.55 -35.76 -18.12
CA VAL A 386 34.77 -36.76 -19.19
C VAL A 386 33.50 -37.13 -19.99
N ASP A 387 32.29 -37.14 -19.42
CA ASP A 387 31.05 -37.51 -20.13
C ASP A 387 29.82 -36.72 -19.66
N PRO A 388 28.88 -36.31 -20.56
CA PRO A 388 27.62 -35.66 -20.16
C PRO A 388 26.66 -36.62 -19.46
N CYS A 389 25.83 -36.10 -18.56
CA CYS A 389 24.81 -36.89 -17.85
C CYS A 389 23.91 -37.67 -18.84
N PRO A 390 23.75 -39.00 -18.69
CA PRO A 390 22.85 -39.80 -19.53
C PRO A 390 21.38 -39.37 -19.45
N LYS A 391 21.01 -38.68 -18.37
CA LYS A 391 19.68 -38.12 -18.09
C LYS A 391 19.67 -36.59 -18.17
N HIS A 392 20.44 -36.03 -19.11
CA HIS A 392 20.46 -34.59 -19.35
C HIS A 392 19.04 -34.02 -19.43
N LEU A 393 18.84 -32.83 -18.85
CA LEU A 393 17.54 -32.13 -18.81
C LEU A 393 16.39 -32.86 -18.11
N GLU A 394 16.60 -34.04 -17.52
CA GLU A 394 15.60 -34.75 -16.70
C GLU A 394 15.93 -34.66 -15.19
N CYS A 395 16.70 -33.66 -14.75
CA CYS A 395 17.15 -33.56 -13.36
C CYS A 395 15.98 -33.47 -12.36
N PHE A 396 14.83 -32.96 -12.78
CA PHE A 396 13.60 -32.91 -11.98
C PHE A 396 13.00 -34.31 -11.70
N ALA A 397 13.50 -35.36 -12.35
CA ALA A 397 13.15 -36.75 -12.07
C ALA A 397 14.01 -37.33 -10.93
N ASP A 398 13.94 -36.68 -9.76
CA ASP A 398 14.55 -37.16 -8.51
C ASP A 398 16.09 -37.17 -8.48
N CYS A 399 16.76 -36.28 -9.24
CA CYS A 399 18.23 -36.18 -9.19
C CYS A 399 18.71 -35.43 -7.95
N ARG A 400 19.61 -36.04 -7.18
CA ARG A 400 20.14 -35.40 -5.96
C ARG A 400 21.06 -34.21 -6.16
N HIS A 401 21.59 -34.04 -7.37
CA HIS A 401 22.54 -32.96 -7.71
C HIS A 401 21.84 -31.68 -8.20
N LEU A 402 20.51 -31.69 -8.31
CA LEU A 402 19.74 -30.52 -8.73
C LEU A 402 19.56 -29.54 -7.56
N SER A 403 19.87 -28.27 -7.79
CA SER A 403 19.55 -27.16 -6.88
C SER A 403 18.50 -26.23 -7.47
N ALA A 404 17.49 -25.87 -6.67
CA ALA A 404 16.44 -24.93 -7.07
C ALA A 404 16.99 -23.51 -7.22
N THR A 405 16.42 -22.75 -8.16
CA THR A 405 16.81 -21.37 -8.46
C THR A 405 15.60 -20.46 -8.50
N ASP A 406 15.80 -19.19 -8.24
CA ASP A 406 14.84 -18.09 -8.37
C ASP A 406 14.87 -17.41 -9.74
N LEU A 407 15.70 -17.87 -10.68
CA LEU A 407 15.76 -17.33 -12.04
C LEU A 407 14.37 -17.37 -12.71
N PRO A 408 13.82 -16.23 -13.17
CA PRO A 408 12.49 -16.16 -13.78
C PRO A 408 12.32 -17.11 -14.98
N GLU A 409 13.37 -17.27 -15.79
CA GLU A 409 13.40 -18.15 -16.95
C GLU A 409 13.21 -19.62 -16.53
N ASN A 410 13.92 -20.04 -15.47
CA ASN A 410 13.80 -21.41 -14.95
C ASN A 410 12.40 -21.67 -14.40
N ARG A 411 11.83 -20.70 -13.68
CA ARG A 411 10.46 -20.81 -13.17
C ARG A 411 9.44 -20.90 -14.30
N GLN A 412 9.58 -20.08 -15.34
CA GLN A 412 8.68 -20.10 -16.50
C GLN A 412 8.77 -21.43 -17.26
N ASN A 413 9.99 -21.97 -17.46
CA ASN A 413 10.21 -23.28 -18.06
C ASN A 413 9.54 -24.39 -17.24
N LEU A 414 9.63 -24.33 -15.91
CA LEU A 414 8.98 -25.29 -15.01
C LEU A 414 7.45 -25.23 -15.06
N ILE A 415 6.86 -24.03 -15.11
CA ILE A 415 5.40 -23.86 -15.26
C ILE A 415 4.91 -24.43 -16.58
N GLN A 416 5.63 -24.17 -17.68
CA GLN A 416 5.30 -24.74 -18.99
C GLN A 416 5.42 -26.27 -18.98
N LEU A 417 6.46 -26.79 -18.34
CA LEU A 417 6.70 -28.23 -18.22
C LEU A 417 5.63 -28.91 -17.35
N GLU A 418 5.21 -28.28 -16.25
CA GLU A 418 4.10 -28.74 -15.41
C GLU A 418 2.81 -28.83 -16.23
N GLY A 419 2.49 -27.81 -17.03
CA GLY A 419 1.34 -27.79 -17.93
C GLY A 419 1.38 -28.93 -18.96
N LYS A 420 2.55 -29.18 -19.57
CA LYS A 420 2.74 -30.29 -20.52
C LYS A 420 2.50 -31.65 -19.87
N PHE A 421 3.01 -31.89 -18.65
CA PHE A 421 2.79 -33.16 -17.97
C PHE A 421 1.34 -33.35 -17.51
N LYS A 422 0.65 -32.29 -17.08
CA LYS A 422 -0.80 -32.35 -16.78
C LYS A 422 -1.60 -32.78 -18.01
N LEU A 423 -1.38 -32.16 -19.17
CA LEU A 423 -2.03 -32.56 -20.42
C LEU A 423 -1.70 -34.00 -20.83
N ALA A 424 -0.43 -34.42 -20.66
CA ALA A 424 -0.02 -35.78 -20.97
C ALA A 424 -0.75 -36.80 -20.08
N LEU A 425 -0.89 -36.52 -18.78
CA LEU A 425 -1.61 -37.37 -17.84
C LEU A 425 -3.10 -37.46 -18.16
N GLU A 426 -3.75 -36.34 -18.52
CA GLU A 426 -5.13 -36.34 -18.99
C GLU A 426 -5.30 -37.24 -20.22
N THR A 427 -4.37 -37.15 -21.18
CA THR A 427 -4.39 -37.95 -22.40
C THR A 427 -4.21 -39.44 -22.13
N ILE A 428 -3.28 -39.81 -21.23
CA ILE A 428 -3.03 -41.22 -20.84
C ILE A 428 -4.24 -41.78 -20.08
N LYS A 429 -4.79 -41.02 -19.13
CA LYS A 429 -5.94 -41.44 -18.31
C LYS A 429 -7.24 -41.54 -19.12
N ALA A 430 -7.39 -40.76 -20.19
CA ALA A 430 -8.51 -40.87 -21.12
C ALA A 430 -8.53 -42.18 -21.93
N ARG A 431 -7.42 -42.94 -21.96
CA ARG A 431 -7.30 -44.21 -22.70
C ARG A 431 -6.80 -45.32 -21.77
N PRO A 432 -7.59 -45.75 -20.78
CA PRO A 432 -7.14 -46.73 -19.80
C PRO A 432 -6.84 -48.10 -20.45
N SER A 433 -5.75 -48.73 -20.03
CA SER A 433 -5.31 -50.05 -20.49
C SER A 433 -4.67 -50.83 -19.34
N THR A 434 -4.77 -52.15 -19.37
CA THR A 434 -4.09 -53.03 -18.41
C THR A 434 -2.68 -53.43 -18.84
N SER A 435 -2.23 -52.96 -20.00
CA SER A 435 -0.90 -53.28 -20.53
C SER A 435 0.21 -52.71 -19.65
N THR A 436 1.32 -53.44 -19.55
CA THR A 436 2.54 -52.99 -18.86
C THR A 436 3.05 -51.67 -19.45
N GLY A 437 2.96 -51.49 -20.77
CA GLY A 437 3.35 -50.25 -21.45
C GLY A 437 2.53 -49.04 -20.99
N TRP A 438 1.22 -49.19 -20.86
CA TRP A 438 0.36 -48.11 -20.35
C TRP A 438 0.67 -47.78 -18.88
N ARG A 439 0.86 -48.78 -18.03
CA ARG A 439 1.23 -48.56 -16.62
C ARG A 439 2.56 -47.83 -16.49
N ASN A 440 3.57 -48.23 -17.27
CA ASN A 440 4.88 -47.59 -17.29
C ASN A 440 4.79 -46.14 -17.79
N GLN A 441 3.99 -45.88 -18.82
CA GLN A 441 3.80 -44.52 -19.34
C GLN A 441 3.10 -43.61 -18.33
N LEU A 442 2.10 -44.15 -17.61
CA LEU A 442 1.40 -43.43 -16.56
C LEU A 442 2.33 -43.09 -15.39
N ASP A 443 3.02 -44.09 -14.84
CA ASP A 443 3.96 -43.94 -13.73
C ASP A 443 5.09 -42.95 -14.06
N HIS A 444 5.62 -43.03 -15.28
CA HIS A 444 6.66 -42.15 -15.80
C HIS A 444 6.23 -40.68 -15.84
N ALA A 445 4.98 -40.41 -16.24
CA ALA A 445 4.43 -39.07 -16.31
C ALA A 445 4.05 -38.54 -14.91
N GLU A 446 3.51 -39.38 -14.02
CA GLU A 446 3.15 -39.01 -12.64
C GLU A 446 4.40 -38.66 -11.84
N THR A 447 5.47 -39.47 -11.94
CA THR A 447 6.75 -39.21 -11.27
C THR A 447 7.38 -37.88 -11.71
N ARG A 448 7.34 -37.58 -13.01
CA ARG A 448 7.90 -36.32 -13.55
C ARG A 448 7.09 -35.10 -13.13
N LEU A 449 5.76 -35.18 -13.15
CA LEU A 449 4.91 -34.11 -12.67
C LEU A 449 5.17 -33.83 -11.20
N ALA A 450 5.23 -34.88 -10.37
CA ALA A 450 5.52 -34.74 -8.94
C ALA A 450 6.90 -34.09 -8.71
N GLY A 451 7.91 -34.48 -9.49
CA GLY A 451 9.24 -33.88 -9.44
C GLY A 451 9.26 -32.39 -9.79
N VAL A 452 8.58 -32.00 -10.87
CA VAL A 452 8.45 -30.59 -11.28
C VAL A 452 7.71 -29.77 -10.23
N GLN A 453 6.61 -30.30 -9.68
CA GLN A 453 5.84 -29.63 -8.62
C GLN A 453 6.64 -29.46 -7.33
N LYS A 454 7.40 -30.50 -6.94
CA LYS A 454 8.29 -30.43 -5.79
C LYS A 454 9.35 -29.35 -5.98
N LEU A 455 9.94 -29.27 -7.17
CA LEU A 455 10.92 -28.25 -7.51
C LEU A 455 10.33 -26.83 -7.50
N LEU A 456 9.13 -26.63 -8.04
CA LEU A 456 8.41 -25.34 -8.00
C LEU A 456 8.09 -24.87 -6.57
N ALA A 457 7.89 -25.81 -5.64
CA ALA A 457 7.64 -25.53 -4.23
C ALA A 457 8.92 -25.39 -3.38
N THR A 458 10.08 -25.76 -3.92
CA THR A 458 11.35 -25.74 -3.20
C THR A 458 11.95 -24.33 -3.18
N PRO A 459 12.32 -23.77 -2.02
CA PRO A 459 12.96 -22.45 -1.96
C PRO A 459 14.30 -22.41 -2.72
N SER A 460 14.66 -21.23 -3.26
CA SER A 460 15.93 -21.04 -3.99
C SER A 460 17.15 -21.49 -3.16
N GLY A 461 18.09 -22.17 -3.82
CA GLY A 461 19.29 -22.74 -3.21
C GLY A 461 19.07 -24.01 -2.37
N LYS A 462 17.82 -24.49 -2.20
CA LYS A 462 17.51 -25.75 -1.47
C LYS A 462 17.47 -26.96 -2.41
N ARG A 463 17.63 -28.15 -1.81
CA ARG A 463 17.59 -29.44 -2.50
C ARG A 463 16.15 -29.97 -2.59
N PRO A 464 15.56 -30.07 -3.79
CA PRO A 464 14.27 -30.75 -3.96
C PRO A 464 14.38 -32.26 -3.67
N PHE A 465 15.54 -32.89 -3.90
CA PHE A 465 15.73 -34.35 -3.80
C PHE A 465 17.00 -34.71 -3.00
N PRO A 466 17.06 -34.43 -1.68
CA PRO A 466 18.29 -34.68 -0.89
C PRO A 466 18.72 -36.16 -0.91
N ASP A 467 17.74 -37.07 -0.92
CA ASP A 467 17.91 -38.52 -0.93
C ASP A 467 17.66 -39.14 -2.32
N GLY A 468 17.60 -38.30 -3.36
CA GLY A 468 17.34 -38.73 -4.73
C GLY A 468 18.47 -39.57 -5.34
N VAL A 469 18.20 -40.14 -6.51
CA VAL A 469 19.17 -40.95 -7.25
C VAL A 469 20.26 -40.06 -7.85
N ASP A 470 21.48 -40.57 -7.88
CA ASP A 470 22.53 -39.97 -8.69
C ASP A 470 22.36 -40.36 -10.16
N LEU A 471 21.70 -39.49 -10.93
CA LEU A 471 21.43 -39.73 -12.35
C LEU A 471 22.66 -39.60 -13.25
N SER A 472 23.82 -39.15 -12.75
CA SER A 472 25.04 -39.12 -13.56
C SER A 472 25.68 -40.50 -13.69
N LEU A 473 25.37 -41.41 -12.78
CA LEU A 473 25.91 -42.77 -12.83
C LEU A 473 25.16 -43.60 -13.86
N PRO A 474 25.87 -44.41 -14.68
CA PRO A 474 25.20 -45.36 -15.56
C PRO A 474 24.36 -46.33 -14.74
N ARG A 475 23.19 -46.69 -15.27
CA ARG A 475 22.32 -47.69 -14.66
C ARG A 475 23.09 -49.01 -14.57
N GLN A 476 23.21 -49.61 -13.38
CA GLN A 476 23.77 -50.96 -13.25
C GLN A 476 22.94 -51.91 -14.13
N ARG A 477 23.57 -52.54 -15.12
CA ARG A 477 22.93 -53.55 -15.98
C ARG A 477 22.41 -54.68 -15.10
N GLY A 478 21.15 -55.07 -15.30
CA GLY A 478 20.60 -56.27 -14.68
C GLY A 478 21.15 -57.52 -15.37
N VAL A 479 21.10 -58.67 -14.68
CA VAL A 479 21.53 -60.00 -15.18
C VAL A 479 20.76 -60.49 -16.43
N LEU A 480 19.80 -59.69 -16.93
CA LEU A 480 18.95 -60.00 -18.08
C LEU A 480 19.10 -58.99 -19.23
N ASP A 481 20.06 -58.06 -19.16
CA ASP A 481 20.29 -57.04 -20.20
C ASP A 481 21.39 -57.45 -21.22
N ASP A 482 21.29 -58.66 -21.78
CA ASP A 482 21.98 -59.10 -23.02
C ASP A 482 20.96 -59.45 -24.12
#